data_AF-A0A7J6UJP9-F1
#
_entry.id   AF-A0A7J6UJP9-F1
#
_cell.length_a   1.000
_cell.length_b   1.000
_cell.length_c   1.000
_cell.angle_alpha   90.00
_cell.angle_beta   90.00
_cell.angle_gamma   90.00
#
_symmetry.space_group_name_H-M   'P 1'
#
loop_
_entity.id
_entity.type
_entity.pdbx_description
1 polymer ?
#
loop_
_entity_poly.entity_id
_entity_poly.type
_entity_poly.pdbx_seq_one_letter_code
_entity_poly.pdbx_strand_id
1 'polypeptide(L)'
;MKFDGRMIELYVDTGSRQTYLVYGGWYESVYGHGSCEHLVSGCYFCPPDDPCELKSLLAQRIRTISYGDKDVVKFVNRRVTLEYGEQKIRNLQVGLVVNATMKKNNQPHAVLG
;
A
#
# COMPACT_ATOMS: atom_id res chain seq x y z
N MET A 1 10.32 7.15 2.15
CA MET A 1 9.45 8.18 2.78
C MET A 1 8.81 7.58 4.02
N LYS A 2 8.29 8.37 4.98
CA LYS A 2 7.59 7.80 6.15
C LYS A 2 6.08 7.95 6.02
N PHE A 3 5.35 6.87 6.21
CA PHE A 3 3.88 6.87 6.34
C PHE A 3 3.54 6.44 7.76
N ASP A 4 2.90 7.33 8.52
CA ASP A 4 2.58 7.14 9.94
C ASP A 4 3.81 6.70 10.76
N GLY A 5 4.95 7.33 10.47
CA GLY A 5 6.22 7.05 11.15
C GLY A 5 6.99 5.84 10.60
N ARG A 6 6.41 5.02 9.70
CA ARG A 6 7.09 3.86 9.11
C ARG A 6 7.76 4.18 7.79
N MET A 7 9.03 3.82 7.66
CA MET A 7 9.78 3.94 6.40
C MET A 7 9.21 2.98 5.35
N ILE A 8 8.89 3.53 4.19
CA ILE A 8 8.45 2.79 2.99
C ILE A 8 9.28 3.28 1.81
N GLU A 9 9.78 2.33 1.03
CA GLU A 9 10.43 2.62 -0.25
C GLU A 9 9.36 2.70 -1.33
N LEU A 10 9.29 3.84 -2.03
CA LEU A 10 8.27 4.09 -3.03
C LEU A 10 8.89 4.09 -4.42
N TYR A 11 8.20 3.49 -5.37
CA TYR A 11 8.40 3.77 -6.77
C TYR A 11 7.68 5.07 -7.13
N VAL A 12 8.40 6.08 -7.62
CA VAL A 12 7.79 7.35 -8.06
C VAL A 12 7.34 7.18 -9.50
N ASP A 13 6.03 7.24 -9.73
CA ASP A 13 5.40 7.05 -11.02
C ASP A 13 4.54 8.26 -11.39
N THR A 14 5.12 9.17 -12.18
CA THR A 14 4.43 10.37 -12.68
C THR A 14 3.34 10.07 -13.72
N GLY A 15 3.23 8.83 -14.20
CA GLY A 15 2.18 8.38 -15.12
C GLY A 15 0.90 7.94 -14.42
N SER A 16 0.97 7.64 -13.11
CA SER A 16 -0.20 7.31 -12.30
C SER A 16 -0.67 8.53 -11.51
N ARG A 17 -1.95 8.56 -11.12
CA ARG A 17 -2.51 9.61 -10.24
C ARG A 17 -2.76 9.12 -8.81
N GLN A 18 -2.32 7.90 -8.50
CA GLN A 18 -2.75 7.18 -7.33
C GLN A 18 -1.54 6.68 -6.56
N THR A 19 -1.39 7.21 -5.35
CA THR A 19 -0.42 6.70 -4.38
C THR A 19 -0.95 5.41 -3.75
N TYR A 20 -0.10 4.38 -3.67
CA TYR A 20 -0.39 3.06 -3.12
C TYR A 20 0.58 2.64 -2.03
N LEU A 21 0.06 1.97 -1.01
CA LEU A 21 0.83 1.26 0.01
C LEU A 21 0.40 -0.21 0.02
N VAL A 22 1.35 -1.13 0.15
CA VAL A 22 1.07 -2.56 0.26
C VAL A 22 0.71 -2.91 1.70
N TYR A 23 -0.51 -3.43 1.95
CA TYR A 23 -0.89 -3.83 3.31
C TYR A 23 -0.15 -5.09 3.74
N GLY A 24 0.65 -4.98 4.79
CA GLY A 24 1.46 -6.09 5.29
C GLY A 24 0.63 -7.28 5.76
N GLY A 25 -0.50 -7.05 6.45
CA GLY A 25 -1.36 -8.14 6.91
C GLY A 25 -1.96 -8.96 5.77
N TRP A 26 -2.28 -8.33 4.64
CA TRP A 26 -2.70 -9.06 3.44
C TRP A 26 -1.51 -9.78 2.79
N TYR A 27 -0.41 -9.06 2.54
CA TYR A 27 0.73 -9.60 1.82
C TYR A 27 1.30 -10.85 2.53
N GLU A 28 1.50 -10.77 3.85
CA GLU A 28 1.99 -11.90 4.63
C GLU A 28 0.98 -13.06 4.72
N SER A 29 -0.33 -12.78 4.65
CA SER A 29 -1.34 -13.85 4.59
C SER A 29 -1.29 -14.67 3.30
N VAL A 30 -0.75 -14.08 2.21
CA VAL A 30 -0.63 -14.73 0.90
C VAL A 30 0.75 -15.38 0.72
N TYR A 31 1.81 -14.69 1.14
CA TYR A 31 3.20 -15.06 0.85
C TYR A 31 3.97 -15.62 2.06
N GLY A 32 3.34 -15.68 3.24
CA GLY A 32 3.94 -16.14 4.48
C GLY A 32 4.39 -15.02 5.41
N HIS A 33 4.41 -15.30 6.70
CA HIS A 33 4.88 -14.35 7.72
C HIS A 33 6.35 -13.95 7.47
N GLY A 34 6.66 -12.66 7.59
CA GLY A 34 8.00 -12.11 7.29
C GLY A 34 8.27 -11.84 5.80
N SER A 35 7.38 -12.24 4.89
CA SER A 35 7.56 -12.00 3.44
C SER A 35 7.67 -10.52 3.07
N CYS A 36 7.14 -9.62 3.90
CA CYS A 36 7.25 -8.17 3.71
C CYS A 36 8.69 -7.65 3.71
N GLU A 37 9.64 -8.32 4.39
CA GLU A 37 11.06 -7.95 4.39
C GLU A 37 11.75 -8.20 3.04
N HIS A 38 11.18 -9.09 2.22
CA HIS A 38 11.68 -9.44 0.90
C HIS A 38 11.03 -8.62 -0.22
N LEU A 39 10.00 -7.84 0.11
CA LEU A 39 9.38 -6.93 -0.84
C LEU A 39 10.19 -5.65 -0.91
N VAL A 40 10.65 -5.26 -2.11
CA VAL A 40 11.52 -4.09 -2.30
C VAL A 40 10.92 -2.80 -1.69
N SER A 41 9.62 -2.57 -1.88
CA SER A 41 8.96 -1.39 -1.31
C SER A 41 8.76 -1.47 0.22
N GLY A 42 8.94 -2.66 0.79
CA GLY A 42 8.39 -3.04 2.09
C GLY A 42 6.86 -3.05 2.09
N CYS A 43 6.32 -3.28 3.29
CA CYS A 43 4.89 -3.25 3.55
C CYS A 43 4.53 -2.17 4.57
N TYR A 44 3.32 -1.64 4.45
CA TYR A 44 2.70 -0.79 5.44
C TYR A 44 1.89 -1.63 6.44
N PHE A 45 2.18 -1.42 7.72
CA PHE A 45 1.37 -1.91 8.83
C PHE A 45 0.77 -0.71 9.54
N CYS A 46 -0.54 -0.74 9.76
CA CYS A 46 -1.22 0.29 10.52
C CYS A 46 -0.59 0.49 11.90
N PRO A 47 -0.56 1.73 12.40
CA PRO A 47 -0.06 2.00 13.73
C PRO A 47 -1.05 1.47 14.79
N PRO A 48 -0.60 1.20 16.02
CA PRO A 48 -1.45 0.61 17.07
C PRO A 48 -2.66 1.45 17.47
N ASP A 49 -2.56 2.77 17.34
CA ASP A 49 -3.59 3.77 17.67
C ASP A 49 -4.64 3.94 16.57
N ASP A 50 -4.36 3.48 15.35
CA ASP A 50 -5.31 3.41 14.24
C ASP A 50 -5.13 2.08 13.49
N PRO A 51 -5.62 0.95 14.04
CA PRO A 51 -5.35 -0.38 13.52
C PRO A 51 -6.08 -0.69 12.21
N CYS A 52 -5.39 -1.44 11.34
CA CYS A 52 -5.93 -2.01 10.10
C CYS A 52 -6.77 -3.25 10.44
N GLU A 53 -7.91 -3.09 11.09
CA GLU A 53 -8.77 -4.26 11.31
C GLU A 53 -9.26 -4.78 9.97
N LEU A 54 -8.87 -6.01 9.61
CA LEU A 54 -9.15 -6.58 8.29
C LEU A 54 -10.66 -6.57 7.98
N LYS A 55 -11.51 -6.87 8.96
CA LYS A 55 -12.97 -6.79 8.82
C LYS A 55 -13.43 -5.35 8.48
N SER A 56 -12.86 -4.36 9.15
CA SER A 56 -13.18 -2.94 8.95
C SER A 56 -12.62 -2.42 7.62
N LEU A 57 -11.46 -2.91 7.16
CA LEU A 57 -10.93 -2.62 5.83
C LEU A 57 -11.81 -3.24 4.74
N LEU A 58 -12.20 -4.51 4.88
CA LEU A 58 -13.04 -5.21 3.90
C LEU A 58 -14.50 -4.71 3.87
N ALA A 59 -14.97 -4.08 4.96
CA ALA A 59 -16.26 -3.40 4.99
C ALA A 59 -16.25 -2.07 4.19
N GLN A 60 -15.06 -1.52 3.90
CA GLN A 60 -14.95 -0.33 3.06
C GLN A 60 -15.18 -0.68 1.59
N ARG A 61 -15.52 0.34 0.79
CA ARG A 61 -15.64 0.19 -0.65
C ARG A 61 -14.27 -0.13 -1.28
N ILE A 62 -14.06 -1.40 -1.60
CA ILE A 62 -12.90 -1.86 -2.36
C ILE A 62 -12.96 -1.26 -3.77
N ARG A 63 -11.88 -0.59 -4.16
CA ARG A 63 -11.65 -0.10 -5.52
C ARG A 63 -10.74 -1.07 -6.24
N THR A 64 -10.95 -1.20 -7.56
CA THR A 64 -10.13 -2.05 -8.42
C THR A 64 -9.58 -1.20 -9.56
N ILE A 65 -8.28 -1.31 -9.83
CA ILE A 65 -7.65 -0.80 -11.05
C ILE A 65 -7.05 -1.97 -11.81
N SER A 66 -7.31 -1.99 -13.12
CA SER A 66 -6.69 -2.90 -14.06
C SER A 66 -5.75 -2.10 -14.96
N TYR A 67 -4.47 -2.45 -14.94
CA TYR A 67 -3.45 -1.84 -15.78
C TYR A 67 -3.39 -2.52 -17.15
N GLY A 68 -2.84 -1.81 -18.14
CA GLY A 68 -2.76 -2.30 -19.53
C GLY A 68 -1.92 -3.56 -19.71
N ASP A 69 -1.03 -3.86 -18.76
CA ASP A 69 -0.19 -5.05 -18.70
C ASP A 69 -0.86 -6.27 -18.04
N LYS A 70 -2.15 -6.14 -17.68
CA LYS A 70 -3.02 -7.12 -17.00
C LYS A 70 -2.81 -7.24 -15.49
N ASP A 71 -2.00 -6.37 -14.89
CA ASP A 71 -1.93 -6.29 -13.43
C ASP A 71 -3.24 -5.71 -12.89
N VAL A 72 -3.76 -6.31 -11.82
CA VAL A 72 -5.00 -5.89 -11.16
C VAL A 72 -4.72 -5.62 -9.70
N VAL A 73 -4.99 -4.39 -9.26
CA VAL A 73 -4.80 -3.95 -7.88
C VAL A 73 -6.15 -3.65 -7.25
N LYS A 74 -6.43 -4.25 -6.10
CA LYS A 74 -7.59 -3.95 -5.26
C LYS A 74 -7.15 -3.27 -3.98
N PHE A 75 -7.79 -2.15 -3.67
CA PHE A 75 -7.38 -1.31 -2.55
C PHE A 75 -8.57 -0.64 -1.88
N VAL A 76 -8.34 -0.17 -0.66
CA VAL A 76 -9.25 0.71 0.08
C VAL A 76 -8.57 2.04 0.33
N ASN A 77 -9.33 3.12 0.42
CA ASN A 77 -8.75 4.42 0.69
C ASN A 77 -8.43 4.57 2.17
N ARG A 78 -7.22 5.00 2.50
CA ARG A 78 -6.80 5.30 3.87
C ARG A 78 -6.22 6.70 3.94
N ARG A 79 -6.45 7.40 5.05
CA ARG A 79 -5.76 8.63 5.37
C ARG A 79 -4.53 8.29 6.20
N VAL A 80 -3.40 8.86 5.81
CA VAL A 80 -2.10 8.66 6.45
C VAL A 80 -1.39 10.00 6.61
N THR A 81 -0.39 10.03 7.47
CA THR A 81 0.54 11.14 7.58
C THR A 81 1.83 10.79 6.83
N LEU A 82 2.16 11.56 5.80
CA LEU A 82 3.39 11.44 5.04
C LEU A 82 4.46 12.39 5.59
N GLU A 83 5.66 11.89 5.86
CA GLU A 83 6.85 12.69 6.14
C GLU A 83 7.91 12.45 5.07
N TYR A 84 8.42 13.54 4.49
CA TYR A 84 9.46 13.54 3.47
C TYR A 84 10.40 14.73 3.68
N GLY A 85 11.66 14.46 4.01
CA GLY A 85 12.59 15.49 4.47
C GLY A 85 12.04 16.18 5.71
N GLU A 86 11.93 17.50 5.66
CA GLU A 86 11.35 18.34 6.71
C GLU A 86 9.83 18.55 6.55
N GLN A 87 9.24 18.07 5.46
CA GLN A 87 7.82 18.25 5.19
C GLN A 87 6.97 17.16 5.85
N LYS A 88 5.83 17.57 6.42
CA LYS A 88 4.83 16.68 7.01
C LYS A 88 3.45 16.98 6.46
N ILE A 89 2.90 16.06 5.68
CA ILE A 89 1.58 16.15 5.05
C ILE A 89 0.62 15.27 5.83
N ARG A 90 -0.36 15.89 6.49
CA ARG A 90 -1.40 15.19 7.25
C ARG A 90 -2.60 14.88 6.38
N ASN A 91 -3.32 13.80 6.72
CA ASN A 91 -4.56 13.40 6.04
C ASN A 91 -4.39 13.13 4.54
N LEU A 92 -3.20 12.71 4.10
CA LEU A 92 -2.96 12.29 2.73
C LEU A 92 -3.80 11.04 2.45
N GLN A 93 -4.61 11.07 1.41
CA GLN A 93 -5.38 9.90 1.00
C GLN A 93 -4.52 9.00 0.11
N VAL A 94 -4.34 7.75 0.53
CA VAL A 94 -3.61 6.72 -0.21
C VAL A 94 -4.48 5.49 -0.43
N GLY A 95 -4.15 4.69 -1.45
CA GLY A 95 -4.73 3.37 -1.63
C GLY A 95 -3.96 2.33 -0.82
N LEU A 96 -4.60 1.70 0.15
CA LEU A 96 -4.05 0.54 0.86
C LEU A 96 -4.42 -0.73 0.10
N VAL A 97 -3.43 -1.38 -0.51
CA VAL A 97 -3.62 -2.59 -1.33
C VAL A 97 -3.96 -3.77 -0.43
N VAL A 98 -5.14 -4.34 -0.63
CA VAL A 98 -5.69 -5.46 0.14
C VAL A 98 -5.81 -6.75 -0.68
N ASN A 99 -5.57 -6.66 -1.98
CA ASN A 99 -5.42 -7.80 -2.89
C ASN A 99 -4.75 -7.32 -4.19
N ALA A 100 -3.91 -8.13 -4.81
CA ALA A 100 -3.39 -7.88 -6.15
C ALA A 100 -3.26 -9.18 -6.93
N THR A 101 -3.49 -9.10 -8.24
CA THR A 101 -3.18 -10.15 -9.21
C THR A 101 -2.14 -9.58 -10.17
N MET A 102 -0.92 -10.09 -10.08
CA MET A 102 0.22 -9.60 -10.85
C MET A 102 0.54 -10.59 -11.97
N LYS A 103 1.00 -10.09 -13.12
CA LYS A 103 1.60 -10.89 -14.17
C LYS A 103 2.80 -11.66 -13.61
N LYS A 104 3.11 -12.81 -14.23
CA LYS A 104 4.22 -13.67 -13.80
C LYS A 104 5.51 -12.86 -13.63
N ASN A 105 6.13 -12.97 -12.45
CA ASN A 105 7.33 -12.28 -11.97
C ASN A 105 7.15 -10.81 -11.53
N ASN A 106 5.95 -10.24 -11.62
CA ASN A 106 5.67 -8.92 -11.03
C ASN A 106 5.29 -9.07 -9.55
N GLN A 107 5.66 -8.08 -8.74
CA GLN A 107 5.24 -7.95 -7.35
C GLN A 107 4.49 -6.62 -7.16
N PRO A 108 3.47 -6.58 -6.28
CA PRO A 108 2.84 -5.32 -5.92
C PRO A 108 3.88 -4.44 -5.22
N HIS A 109 3.95 -3.17 -5.57
CA HIS A 109 4.89 -2.24 -4.96
C HIS A 109 4.15 -0.99 -4.48
N ALA A 110 4.70 -0.35 -3.46
CA ALA A 110 4.21 0.96 -3.04
C ALA A 110 4.61 2.02 -4.08
N VAL A 111 3.65 2.86 -4.47
CA VAL A 111 3.78 3.83 -5.57
C VAL A 111 3.45 5.21 -5.04
N LEU A 112 4.19 6.22 -5.49
CA LEU A 112 3.81 7.63 -5.39
C LEU A 112 3.47 8.13 -6.80
N GLY A 113 2.21 8.53 -7.01
CA GLY A 113 1.73 9.16 -8.25
C GLY A 113 1.00 10.45 -7.96
#